data_AF-A0A250JRZ8-F1
#
_entry.id   AF-A0A250JRZ8-F1
#
_cell.length_a   1.000
_cell.length_b   1.000
_cell.length_c   1.000
_cell.angle_alpha   90.00
_cell.angle_beta   90.00
_cell.angle_gamma   90.00
#
_symmetry.space_group_name_H-M   'P 1'
#
loop_
_entity.id
_entity.type
_entity.pdbx_description
1 polymer ?
#
loop_
_entity_poly.entity_id
_entity_poly.type
_entity_poly.pdbx_seq_one_letter_code
_entity_poly.pdbx_strand_id
1 'polypeptide(L)'
;MSTHSTGRAAGSIVPWFGAVLVLQLAHAFAAASALDAPHSLQLVHDVAGWGSGVLAVAGTFAAARSFVPGDYLRKVWGGLAAGAFLSLVSTALRSYWLHAVPDVPFTQSPLLPLRMGVVVLANVCTTYALILLAMTYRQSGLQPPSSFRSNALWAGTAIAALAVGLPVLATEVRHLGADSAATMSAVISLASTLADMTTILLVAPILSVAYMLRGGRLAWVWWAMGVSGAMWLFYDARGWLAPLLPGDAAQSAELLRTLRTSGLVLLGLAGWLQRTALAPRQAPAAGPEVQTHAGMS
;
A
#
# COMPACT_ATOMS: atom_id res chain seq x y z
N MET A 1 -12.45 28.37 -34.85
CA MET A 1 -12.59 27.52 -33.66
C MET A 1 -11.92 26.19 -33.95
N SER A 2 -10.65 26.05 -33.56
CA SER A 2 -9.88 24.83 -33.73
C SER A 2 -10.30 23.82 -32.65
N THR A 3 -10.96 22.74 -33.07
CA THR A 3 -11.22 21.58 -32.23
C THR A 3 -9.90 20.96 -31.83
N HIS A 4 -9.47 21.18 -30.59
CA HIS A 4 -8.34 20.48 -30.00
C HIS A 4 -8.61 18.96 -30.09
N SER A 5 -7.81 18.29 -30.91
CA SER A 5 -7.69 16.83 -30.94
C SER A 5 -7.05 16.35 -29.63
N THR A 6 -7.81 16.38 -28.53
CA THR A 6 -7.47 15.72 -27.27
C THR A 6 -7.80 14.24 -27.40
N GLY A 7 -6.86 13.43 -27.85
CA GLY A 7 -7.18 12.01 -28.02
C GLY A 7 -6.03 11.09 -28.40
N ARG A 8 -4.76 11.43 -28.08
CA ARG A 8 -3.68 10.45 -28.24
C ARG A 8 -3.47 9.66 -26.95
N ALA A 9 -4.18 8.54 -26.88
CA ALA A 9 -3.87 7.32 -26.13
C ALA A 9 -3.08 7.54 -24.83
N ALA A 10 -3.73 8.14 -23.83
CA ALA A 10 -3.38 7.76 -22.46
C ALA A 10 -3.70 6.26 -22.36
N GLY A 11 -2.67 5.41 -22.40
CA GLY A 11 -2.84 3.96 -22.28
C GLY A 11 -3.79 3.68 -21.10
N SER A 12 -4.87 2.95 -21.38
CA SER A 12 -5.94 2.76 -20.41
C SER A 12 -5.36 2.17 -19.13
N ILE A 13 -5.60 2.85 -18.00
CA ILE A 13 -5.23 2.38 -16.66
C ILE A 13 -6.23 1.35 -16.11
N VAL A 14 -7.42 1.28 -16.73
CA VAL A 14 -8.51 0.35 -16.40
C VAL A 14 -8.06 -1.11 -16.28
N PRO A 15 -7.31 -1.71 -17.23
CA PRO A 15 -6.87 -3.11 -17.12
C PRO A 15 -6.04 -3.37 -15.86
N TRP A 16 -5.25 -2.41 -15.40
CA TRP A 16 -4.43 -2.60 -14.21
C TRP A 16 -5.28 -2.65 -12.93
N PHE A 17 -6.23 -1.73 -12.78
CA PHE A 17 -7.18 -1.78 -11.66
C PHE A 17 -8.11 -2.99 -11.73
N GLY A 18 -8.50 -3.40 -12.94
CA GLY A 18 -9.23 -4.65 -13.18
C GLY A 18 -8.43 -5.87 -12.69
N ALA A 19 -7.14 -5.95 -13.01
CA ALA A 19 -6.28 -7.04 -12.52
C ALA A 19 -6.17 -7.05 -10.98
N VAL A 20 -6.03 -5.89 -10.35
CA VAL A 20 -6.06 -5.80 -8.87
C VAL A 20 -7.38 -6.32 -8.32
N LEU A 21 -8.51 -5.88 -8.87
CA LEU A 21 -9.83 -6.33 -8.44
C LEU A 21 -9.99 -7.85 -8.58
N VAL A 22 -9.58 -8.42 -9.72
CA VAL A 22 -9.62 -9.88 -9.94
C VAL A 22 -8.78 -10.63 -8.91
N LEU A 23 -7.55 -10.16 -8.62
CA LEU A 23 -6.70 -10.77 -7.59
C LEU A 23 -7.36 -10.73 -6.21
N GLN A 24 -8.03 -9.63 -5.86
CA GLN A 24 -8.70 -9.52 -4.56
C GLN A 24 -9.95 -10.40 -4.46
N LEU A 25 -10.76 -10.44 -5.52
CA LEU A 25 -11.92 -11.32 -5.56
C LEU A 25 -11.49 -12.79 -5.52
N ALA A 26 -10.41 -13.16 -6.20
CA ALA A 26 -9.86 -14.51 -6.15
C ALA A 26 -9.39 -14.88 -4.74
N HIS A 27 -8.68 -13.98 -4.04
CA HIS A 27 -8.25 -14.22 -2.65
C HIS A 27 -9.45 -14.31 -1.69
N ALA A 28 -10.41 -13.38 -1.80
CA ALA A 28 -11.61 -13.39 -0.96
C ALA A 28 -12.45 -14.65 -1.16
N PHE A 29 -12.65 -15.07 -2.41
CA PHE A 29 -13.35 -16.30 -2.74
C PHE A 29 -12.62 -17.53 -2.22
N ALA A 30 -11.30 -17.62 -2.44
CA ALA A 30 -10.50 -18.74 -1.94
C ALA A 30 -10.53 -18.82 -0.40
N ALA A 31 -10.43 -17.69 0.30
CA ALA A 31 -10.53 -17.63 1.75
C ALA A 31 -11.92 -18.06 2.23
N ALA A 32 -12.99 -17.55 1.61
CA ALA A 32 -14.36 -17.93 1.93
C ALA A 32 -14.60 -19.43 1.75
N SER A 33 -14.06 -20.03 0.67
CA SER A 33 -14.17 -21.47 0.40
C SER A 33 -13.39 -22.35 1.38
N ALA A 34 -12.49 -21.77 2.17
CA ALA A 34 -11.60 -22.48 3.09
C ALA A 34 -11.89 -22.18 4.57
N LEU A 35 -12.97 -21.45 4.90
CA LEU A 35 -13.27 -21.03 6.28
C LEU A 35 -13.37 -22.19 7.27
N ASP A 36 -13.93 -23.33 6.83
CA ASP A 36 -14.09 -24.53 7.66
C ASP A 36 -12.85 -25.45 7.65
N ALA A 37 -11.77 -25.05 6.97
CA ALA A 37 -10.53 -25.80 6.84
C ALA A 37 -9.32 -24.94 7.22
N PRO A 38 -8.98 -24.81 8.53
CA PRO A 38 -7.98 -23.85 9.02
C PRO A 38 -6.62 -23.93 8.32
N HIS A 39 -6.14 -25.15 8.03
CA HIS A 39 -4.89 -25.36 7.31
C HIS A 39 -4.95 -24.83 5.87
N SER A 40 -6.05 -25.10 5.15
CA SER A 40 -6.27 -24.59 3.79
C SER A 40 -6.40 -23.07 3.78
N LEU A 41 -7.13 -22.50 4.74
CA LEU A 41 -7.28 -21.05 4.89
C LEU A 41 -5.93 -20.37 5.12
N GLN A 42 -5.09 -20.95 5.97
CA GLN A 42 -3.74 -20.45 6.22
C GLN A 42 -2.89 -20.48 4.93
N LEU A 43 -2.92 -21.59 4.18
CA LEU A 43 -2.23 -21.69 2.89
C LEU A 43 -2.70 -20.63 1.88
N VAL A 44 -4.02 -20.40 1.79
CA VAL A 44 -4.59 -19.36 0.93
C VAL A 44 -4.03 -17.98 1.29
N HIS A 45 -4.05 -17.63 2.59
CA HIS A 45 -3.51 -16.35 3.05
C HIS A 45 -2.01 -16.22 2.85
N ASP A 46 -1.25 -17.30 3.02
CA ASP A 46 0.19 -17.31 2.78
C ASP A 46 0.47 -17.06 1.29
N VAL A 47 -0.12 -17.86 0.39
CA VAL A 47 0.09 -17.72 -1.06
C VAL A 47 -0.28 -16.32 -1.55
N ALA A 48 -1.43 -15.79 -1.12
CA ALA A 48 -1.85 -14.44 -1.45
C ALA A 48 -0.91 -13.37 -0.84
N GLY A 49 -0.43 -13.59 0.39
CA GLY A 49 0.55 -12.74 1.05
C GLY A 49 1.89 -12.68 0.32
N TRP A 50 2.40 -13.83 -0.11
CA TRP A 50 3.61 -13.94 -0.92
C TRP A 50 3.46 -13.23 -2.27
N GLY A 51 2.41 -13.56 -3.02
CA GLY A 51 2.16 -12.97 -4.34
C GLY A 51 2.01 -11.44 -4.27
N SER A 52 1.18 -10.96 -3.34
CA SER A 52 0.99 -9.52 -3.15
C SER A 52 2.25 -8.80 -2.67
N GLY A 53 3.03 -9.42 -1.79
CA GLY A 53 4.31 -8.87 -1.33
C GLY A 53 5.35 -8.77 -2.45
N VAL A 54 5.47 -9.78 -3.31
CA VAL A 54 6.36 -9.72 -4.49
C VAL A 54 5.95 -8.60 -5.44
N LEU A 55 4.65 -8.44 -5.71
CA LEU A 55 4.13 -7.35 -6.54
C LEU A 55 4.43 -5.98 -5.93
N ALA A 56 4.26 -5.82 -4.61
CA ALA A 56 4.58 -4.60 -3.88
C ALA A 56 6.06 -4.23 -4.03
N VAL A 57 6.97 -5.20 -3.79
CA VAL A 57 8.42 -5.01 -3.94
C VAL A 57 8.79 -4.66 -5.36
N ALA A 58 8.34 -5.44 -6.35
CA ALA A 58 8.67 -5.22 -7.75
C ALA A 58 8.19 -3.85 -8.24
N GLY A 59 6.95 -3.46 -7.91
CA GLY A 59 6.38 -2.18 -8.30
C GLY A 59 7.11 -0.97 -7.69
N THR A 60 7.31 -0.98 -6.38
CA THR A 60 8.00 0.11 -5.66
C THR A 60 9.48 0.21 -6.05
N PHE A 61 10.17 -0.91 -6.24
CA PHE A 61 11.54 -0.92 -6.75
C PHE A 61 11.63 -0.37 -8.18
N ALA A 62 10.70 -0.76 -9.05
CA ALA A 62 10.62 -0.25 -10.41
C ALA A 62 10.37 1.28 -10.44
N ALA A 63 9.56 1.80 -9.52
CA ALA A 63 9.38 3.24 -9.33
C ALA A 63 10.68 3.92 -8.91
N ALA A 64 11.35 3.41 -7.87
CA ALA A 64 12.60 3.96 -7.36
C ALA A 64 13.69 4.04 -8.44
N ARG A 65 13.78 3.00 -9.28
CA ARG A 65 14.70 2.91 -10.42
C ARG A 65 14.43 3.92 -11.54
N SER A 66 13.27 4.57 -11.55
CA SER A 66 12.88 5.54 -12.58
C SER A 66 13.40 6.96 -12.30
N PHE A 67 14.04 7.18 -11.15
CA PHE A 67 14.56 8.48 -10.71
C PHE A 67 16.09 8.49 -10.66
N VAL A 68 16.69 9.68 -10.84
CA VAL A 68 18.15 9.82 -10.78
C VAL A 68 18.65 9.79 -9.33
N PRO A 69 19.93 9.44 -9.08
CA PRO A 69 20.51 9.55 -7.75
C PRO A 69 20.39 10.99 -7.23
N GLY A 70 19.96 11.16 -5.98
CA GLY A 70 19.75 12.47 -5.37
C GLY A 70 18.28 12.92 -5.33
N ASP A 71 17.43 12.42 -6.23
CA ASP A 71 16.00 12.76 -6.24
C ASP A 71 15.32 12.35 -4.93
N TYR A 72 14.54 13.27 -4.36
CA TYR A 72 13.74 12.98 -3.15
C TYR A 72 12.76 11.82 -3.39
N LEU A 73 12.11 11.77 -4.55
CA LEU A 73 11.19 10.69 -4.89
C LEU A 73 11.89 9.32 -5.03
N ARG A 74 13.17 9.28 -5.42
CA ARG A 74 13.95 8.03 -5.38
C ARG A 74 14.06 7.49 -3.96
N LYS A 75 14.29 8.37 -2.98
CA LYS A 75 14.38 8.00 -1.56
C LYS A 75 13.03 7.56 -1.02
N VAL A 76 11.94 8.24 -1.39
CA VAL A 76 10.57 7.83 -1.04
C VAL A 76 10.28 6.41 -1.55
N TRP A 77 10.40 6.19 -2.86
CA TRP A 77 10.10 4.88 -3.45
C TRP A 77 11.08 3.80 -2.99
N GLY A 78 12.35 4.15 -2.75
CA GLY A 78 13.33 3.23 -2.17
C GLY A 78 12.98 2.82 -0.74
N GLY A 79 12.50 3.75 0.09
CA GLY A 79 12.01 3.45 1.43
C GLY A 79 10.76 2.56 1.42
N LEU A 80 9.82 2.82 0.51
CA LEU A 80 8.65 1.95 0.30
C LEU A 80 9.05 0.54 -0.17
N ALA A 81 10.04 0.44 -1.07
CA ALA A 81 10.56 -0.85 -1.54
C ALA A 81 11.26 -1.64 -0.44
N ALA A 82 12.08 -0.96 0.39
CA ALA A 82 12.70 -1.57 1.56
C ALA A 82 11.63 -2.05 2.57
N GLY A 83 10.62 -1.22 2.85
CA GLY A 83 9.50 -1.57 3.72
C GLY A 83 8.69 -2.77 3.21
N ALA A 84 8.37 -2.80 1.91
CA ALA A 84 7.68 -3.92 1.28
C ALA A 84 8.52 -5.20 1.30
N PHE A 85 9.83 -5.11 1.06
CA PHE A 85 10.73 -6.26 1.09
C PHE A 85 10.86 -6.84 2.50
N LEU A 86 11.05 -5.99 3.50
CA LEU A 86 11.07 -6.41 4.90
C LEU A 86 9.73 -7.02 5.33
N SER A 87 8.59 -6.46 4.87
CA SER A 87 7.27 -7.05 5.11
C SER A 87 7.09 -8.42 4.48
N LEU A 88 7.66 -8.64 3.29
CA LEU A 88 7.71 -9.94 2.62
C LEU A 88 8.57 -10.93 3.43
N VAL A 89 9.74 -10.52 3.91
CA VAL A 89 10.59 -11.34 4.79
C VAL A 89 9.87 -11.69 6.10
N SER A 90 9.16 -10.76 6.73
CA SER A 90 8.35 -11.04 7.93
C SER A 90 7.25 -12.06 7.66
N THR A 91 6.62 -11.98 6.49
CA THR A 91 5.62 -12.97 6.04
C THR A 91 6.29 -14.33 5.85
N ALA A 92 7.46 -14.36 5.21
CA ALA A 92 8.24 -15.57 5.00
C ALA A 92 8.59 -16.30 6.31
N LEU A 93 9.11 -15.56 7.30
CA LEU A 93 9.47 -16.11 8.60
C LEU A 93 8.25 -16.74 9.29
N ARG A 94 7.11 -16.04 9.24
CA ARG A 94 5.85 -16.52 9.81
C ARG A 94 5.35 -17.76 9.11
N SER A 95 5.22 -17.73 7.78
CA SER A 95 4.71 -18.87 7.00
C SER A 95 5.63 -20.08 7.20
N TYR A 96 6.94 -19.91 7.11
CA TYR A 96 7.91 -20.99 7.35
C TYR A 96 7.68 -21.67 8.70
N TRP A 97 7.57 -20.91 9.79
CA TRP A 97 7.36 -21.46 11.13
C TRP A 97 6.03 -22.22 11.23
N LEU A 98 4.94 -21.62 10.76
CA LEU A 98 3.61 -22.22 10.89
C LEU A 98 3.42 -23.46 10.00
N HIS A 99 4.26 -23.66 8.98
CA HIS A 99 4.29 -24.91 8.20
C HIS A 99 5.25 -25.95 8.79
N ALA A 100 6.34 -25.51 9.44
CA ALA A 100 7.29 -26.42 10.09
C ALA A 100 6.79 -26.94 11.45
N VAL A 101 6.04 -26.12 12.19
CA VAL A 101 5.52 -26.40 13.53
C VAL A 101 4.07 -25.89 13.66
N PRO A 102 3.10 -26.59 13.03
CA PRO A 102 1.73 -26.07 12.84
C PRO A 102 0.96 -25.86 14.15
N ASP A 103 1.23 -26.66 15.17
CA ASP A 103 0.48 -26.62 16.44
C ASP A 103 1.05 -25.61 17.46
N VAL A 104 2.14 -24.92 17.12
CA VAL A 104 2.83 -23.99 18.04
C VAL A 104 2.70 -22.55 17.52
N PRO A 105 2.13 -21.63 18.32
CA PRO A 105 1.96 -20.25 17.89
C PRO A 105 3.32 -19.58 17.62
N PHE A 106 3.34 -18.67 16.64
CA PHE A 106 4.57 -17.97 16.26
C PHE A 106 5.23 -17.19 17.41
N THR A 107 4.45 -16.79 18.42
CA THR A 107 4.97 -16.10 19.62
C THR A 107 5.96 -16.94 20.43
N GLN A 108 5.97 -18.26 20.25
CA GLN A 108 6.92 -19.18 20.87
C GLN A 108 8.09 -19.54 19.94
N SER A 109 8.13 -18.97 18.73
CA SER A 109 9.17 -19.26 17.75
C SER A 109 10.52 -18.63 18.13
N PRO A 110 11.66 -19.33 17.97
CA PRO A 110 12.98 -18.73 18.06
C PRO A 110 13.22 -17.65 16.98
N LEU A 111 12.36 -17.58 15.95
CA LEU A 111 12.41 -16.54 14.92
C LEU A 111 11.72 -15.23 15.35
N LEU A 112 11.07 -15.18 16.51
CA LEU A 112 10.37 -13.99 16.99
C LEU A 112 11.26 -12.74 17.10
N PRO A 113 12.49 -12.80 17.65
CA PRO A 113 13.37 -11.62 17.70
C PRO A 113 13.74 -11.11 16.30
N LEU A 114 14.01 -12.01 15.36
CA LEU A 114 14.31 -11.65 13.98
C LEU A 114 13.10 -11.00 13.31
N ARG A 115 11.91 -11.59 13.47
CA ARG A 115 10.67 -11.02 12.95
C ARG A 115 10.39 -9.65 13.55
N MET A 116 10.65 -9.45 14.85
CA MET A 116 10.52 -8.15 15.50
C MET A 116 11.39 -7.10 14.81
N GLY A 117 12.69 -7.37 14.65
CA GLY A 117 13.60 -6.44 13.97
C GLY A 117 13.14 -6.11 12.55
N VAL A 118 12.75 -7.13 11.78
CA VAL A 118 12.28 -6.97 10.39
C VAL A 118 11.00 -6.14 10.32
N VAL A 119 10.01 -6.39 11.18
CA VAL A 119 8.74 -5.65 11.18
C VAL A 119 8.93 -4.20 11.63
N VAL A 120 9.73 -3.96 12.67
CA VAL A 120 10.03 -2.60 13.13
C VAL A 120 10.71 -1.80 12.02
N LEU A 121 11.73 -2.38 11.37
CA LEU A 121 12.43 -1.73 10.25
C LEU A 121 11.49 -1.50 9.06
N ALA A 122 10.61 -2.46 8.73
CA ALA A 122 9.64 -2.30 7.64
C ALA A 122 8.74 -1.08 7.85
N ASN A 123 8.23 -0.93 9.07
CA ASN A 123 7.37 0.17 9.48
C ASN A 123 8.12 1.51 9.52
N VAL A 124 9.36 1.52 10.02
CA VAL A 124 10.22 2.72 10.01
C VAL A 124 10.50 3.18 8.58
N CYS A 125 10.90 2.28 7.68
CA CYS A 125 11.17 2.60 6.27
C CYS A 125 9.94 3.18 5.57
N THR A 126 8.78 2.55 5.76
CA THR A 126 7.52 2.98 5.15
C THR A 126 7.08 4.33 5.69
N THR A 127 7.07 4.50 7.02
CA THR A 127 6.69 5.75 7.69
C THR A 127 7.60 6.90 7.27
N TYR A 128 8.92 6.68 7.29
CA TYR A 128 9.90 7.67 6.85
C TYR A 128 9.68 8.08 5.38
N ALA A 129 9.42 7.11 4.49
CA ALA A 129 9.13 7.39 3.09
C ALA A 129 7.88 8.26 2.91
N LEU A 130 6.80 7.99 3.67
CA LEU A 130 5.57 8.78 3.61
C LEU A 130 5.76 10.20 4.17
N ILE A 131 6.51 10.35 5.26
CA ILE A 131 6.88 11.67 5.80
C ILE A 131 7.69 12.45 4.76
N LEU A 132 8.69 11.81 4.15
CA LEU A 132 9.51 12.41 3.11
C LEU A 132 8.67 12.81 1.88
N LEU A 133 7.70 12.01 1.50
CA LEU A 133 6.75 12.33 0.43
C LEU A 133 5.93 13.57 0.79
N ALA A 134 5.37 13.63 2.00
CA ALA A 134 4.61 14.79 2.48
C ALA A 134 5.47 16.07 2.49
N MET A 135 6.72 15.98 2.95
CA MET A 135 7.68 17.10 2.90
C MET A 135 7.98 17.53 1.46
N THR A 136 8.16 16.56 0.56
CA THR A 136 8.43 16.84 -0.86
C THR A 136 7.29 17.63 -1.50
N TYR A 137 6.02 17.26 -1.23
CA TYR A 137 4.87 18.02 -1.70
C TYR A 137 4.77 19.41 -1.13
N ARG A 138 5.06 19.55 0.17
CA ARG A 138 5.07 20.84 0.84
C ARG A 138 6.08 21.78 0.20
N GLN A 139 7.28 21.27 -0.12
CA GLN A 139 8.36 22.05 -0.75
C GLN A 139 8.11 22.33 -2.22
N SER A 140 7.42 21.43 -2.95
CA SER A 140 7.11 21.65 -4.37
C SER A 140 5.95 22.61 -4.60
N GLY A 141 5.35 23.18 -3.55
CA GLY A 141 4.18 24.07 -3.65
C GLY A 141 2.90 23.36 -4.10
N LEU A 142 2.88 22.02 -4.09
CA LEU A 142 1.68 21.22 -4.43
C LEU A 142 0.72 21.13 -3.24
N GLN A 143 0.50 22.25 -2.57
CA GLN A 143 -0.42 22.33 -1.45
C GLN A 143 -1.83 22.58 -2.00
N PRO A 144 -2.80 21.69 -1.74
CA PRO A 144 -4.19 21.97 -2.07
C PRO A 144 -4.64 23.19 -1.26
N PRO A 145 -5.41 24.11 -1.86
CA PRO A 145 -5.98 25.23 -1.11
C PRO A 145 -6.83 24.68 0.03
N SER A 146 -6.76 25.32 1.20
CA SER A 146 -7.57 24.92 2.34
C SER A 146 -9.05 25.06 1.96
N SER A 147 -9.81 24.01 2.24
CA SER A 147 -11.26 23.99 2.02
C SER A 147 -11.90 23.19 3.13
N PHE A 148 -13.16 23.51 3.46
CA PHE A 148 -13.91 22.77 4.48
C PHE A 148 -13.91 21.26 4.21
N ARG A 149 -14.05 20.85 2.94
CA ARG A 149 -14.02 19.43 2.54
C ARG A 149 -12.68 18.76 2.82
N SER A 150 -11.57 19.43 2.47
CA SER A 150 -10.22 18.89 2.74
C SER A 150 -9.94 18.81 4.25
N ASN A 151 -10.39 19.82 5.01
CA ASN A 151 -10.22 19.84 6.47
C ASN A 151 -11.07 18.75 7.14
N ALA A 152 -12.32 18.56 6.68
CA ALA A 152 -13.20 17.50 7.15
C ALA A 152 -12.64 16.10 6.84
N LEU A 153 -12.08 15.89 5.64
CA LEU A 153 -11.42 14.64 5.28
C LEU A 153 -10.22 14.37 6.18
N TRP A 154 -9.36 15.38 6.40
CA TRP A 154 -8.20 15.26 7.28
C TRP A 154 -8.62 14.94 8.72
N ALA A 155 -9.59 15.68 9.27
CA ALA A 155 -10.13 15.43 10.60
C ALA A 155 -10.73 14.03 10.71
N GLY A 156 -11.47 13.58 9.70
CA GLY A 156 -12.02 12.22 9.63
C GLY A 156 -10.92 11.16 9.65
N THR A 157 -9.86 11.31 8.87
CA THR A 157 -8.71 10.38 8.89
C THR A 157 -7.96 10.41 10.22
N ALA A 158 -7.84 11.58 10.86
CA ALA A 158 -7.20 11.69 12.16
C ALA A 158 -8.01 11.00 13.26
N ILE A 159 -9.33 11.23 13.29
CA ILE A 159 -10.24 10.54 14.21
C ILE A 159 -10.20 9.03 13.97
N ALA A 160 -10.22 8.58 12.71
CA ALA A 160 -10.13 7.16 12.38
C ALA A 160 -8.80 6.53 12.85
N ALA A 161 -7.66 7.21 12.62
CA ALA A 161 -6.35 6.75 13.09
C ALA A 161 -6.31 6.63 14.62
N LEU A 162 -6.85 7.62 15.34
CA LEU A 162 -6.92 7.58 16.80
C LEU A 162 -7.87 6.49 17.30
N ALA A 163 -9.04 6.34 16.70
CA ALA A 163 -10.04 5.35 17.09
C ALA A 163 -9.51 3.92 16.94
N VAL A 164 -8.82 3.61 15.84
CA VAL A 164 -8.26 2.28 15.59
C VAL A 164 -6.98 2.05 16.39
N GLY A 165 -6.07 3.03 16.43
CA GLY A 165 -4.74 2.85 17.00
C GLY A 165 -4.66 2.95 18.52
N LEU A 166 -5.35 3.92 19.13
CA LEU A 166 -5.19 4.21 20.56
C LEU A 166 -5.53 3.02 21.48
N PRO A 167 -6.60 2.24 21.24
CA PRO A 167 -6.91 1.06 22.05
C PRO A 167 -5.82 -0.02 21.98
N VAL A 168 -5.24 -0.23 20.78
CA VAL A 168 -4.13 -1.18 20.59
C VAL A 168 -2.90 -0.69 21.34
N LEU A 169 -2.51 0.58 21.18
CA LEU A 169 -1.37 1.16 21.92
C LEU A 169 -1.54 1.01 23.44
N ALA A 170 -2.72 1.34 23.97
CA ALA A 170 -3.01 1.24 25.40
C ALA A 170 -2.93 -0.20 25.93
N THR A 171 -3.29 -1.18 25.09
CA THR A 171 -3.22 -2.61 25.44
C THR A 171 -1.77 -3.09 25.43
N GLU A 172 -1.03 -2.79 24.36
CA GLU A 172 0.32 -3.33 24.16
C GLU A 172 1.37 -2.72 25.09
N VAL A 173 1.19 -1.47 25.51
CA VAL A 173 2.05 -0.86 26.55
C VAL A 173 2.00 -1.67 27.85
N ARG A 174 0.87 -2.31 28.18
CA ARG A 174 0.75 -3.15 29.39
C ARG A 174 1.46 -4.49 29.27
N HIS A 175 1.74 -4.95 28.05
CA HIS A 175 2.48 -6.18 27.80
C HIS A 175 4.01 -5.98 27.82
N LEU A 176 4.48 -4.72 27.84
CA LEU A 176 5.90 -4.41 27.97
C LEU A 176 6.42 -4.82 29.36
N GLY A 177 7.44 -5.68 29.38
CA GLY A 177 8.07 -6.15 30.61
C GLY A 177 7.38 -7.34 31.28
N ALA A 178 6.29 -7.88 30.71
CA ALA A 178 5.61 -9.07 31.24
C ALA A 178 6.50 -10.32 31.13
N ASP A 179 6.95 -10.61 29.91
CA ASP A 179 7.99 -11.59 29.61
C ASP A 179 8.65 -11.23 28.25
N SER A 180 9.66 -11.98 27.83
CA SER A 180 10.39 -11.68 26.59
C SER A 180 9.53 -11.81 25.32
N ALA A 181 8.70 -12.84 25.21
CA ALA A 181 7.84 -13.08 24.06
C ALA A 181 6.69 -12.07 23.97
N ALA A 182 6.07 -11.77 25.11
CA ALA A 182 5.05 -10.73 25.25
C ALA A 182 5.62 -9.35 24.90
N THR A 183 6.80 -9.00 25.42
CA THR A 183 7.46 -7.72 25.13
C THR A 183 7.78 -7.58 23.64
N MET A 184 8.34 -8.63 23.00
CA MET A 184 8.64 -8.58 21.56
C MET A 184 7.39 -8.45 20.70
N SER A 185 6.32 -9.16 21.06
CA SER A 185 5.03 -9.08 20.37
C SER A 185 4.40 -7.69 20.53
N ALA A 186 4.48 -7.11 21.72
CA ALA A 186 4.03 -5.76 22.02
C ALA A 186 4.82 -4.72 21.19
N VAL A 187 6.15 -4.83 21.11
CA VAL A 187 6.98 -3.94 20.29
C VAL A 187 6.60 -4.01 18.80
N ILE A 188 6.38 -5.22 18.27
CA ILE A 188 5.88 -5.41 16.89
C ILE A 188 4.55 -4.69 16.69
N SER A 189 3.61 -4.89 17.63
CA SER A 189 2.26 -4.34 17.57
C SER A 189 2.27 -2.81 17.67
N LEU A 190 3.03 -2.25 18.60
CA LEU A 190 3.23 -0.79 18.78
C LEU A 190 3.84 -0.15 17.52
N ALA A 191 4.93 -0.72 16.99
CA ALA A 191 5.60 -0.17 15.81
C ALA A 191 4.70 -0.20 14.57
N SER A 192 3.93 -1.27 14.38
CA SER A 192 2.98 -1.38 13.27
C SER A 192 1.84 -0.38 13.44
N THR A 193 1.22 -0.34 14.62
CA THR A 193 0.10 0.57 14.92
C THR A 193 0.48 2.03 14.70
N LEU A 194 1.67 2.47 15.15
CA LEU A 194 2.12 3.84 14.94
C LEU A 194 2.37 4.18 13.47
N ALA A 195 2.91 3.22 12.70
CA ALA A 195 3.12 3.37 11.26
C ALA A 195 1.78 3.41 10.50
N ASP A 196 0.82 2.58 10.89
CA ASP A 196 -0.52 2.54 10.31
C ASP A 196 -1.26 3.85 10.62
N MET A 197 -1.25 4.33 11.87
CA MET A 197 -1.79 5.63 12.24
C MET A 197 -1.20 6.76 11.40
N THR A 198 0.12 6.75 11.19
CA THR A 198 0.79 7.74 10.34
C THR A 198 0.34 7.63 8.89
N THR A 199 0.24 6.41 8.36
CA THR A 199 -0.23 6.14 7.01
C THR A 199 -1.65 6.66 6.81
N ILE A 200 -2.56 6.38 7.76
CA ILE A 200 -3.95 6.83 7.75
C ILE A 200 -4.04 8.35 7.76
N LEU A 201 -3.28 9.02 8.64
CA LEU A 201 -3.20 10.48 8.70
C LEU A 201 -2.74 11.10 7.37
N LEU A 202 -1.91 10.37 6.61
CA LEU A 202 -1.38 10.80 5.32
C LEU A 202 -2.28 10.41 4.13
N VAL A 203 -3.33 9.61 4.31
CA VAL A 203 -4.30 9.29 3.23
C VAL A 203 -4.96 10.56 2.71
N ALA A 204 -5.50 11.40 3.59
CA ALA A 204 -6.18 12.63 3.21
C ALA A 204 -5.30 13.56 2.35
N PRO A 205 -4.08 13.95 2.78
CA PRO A 205 -3.23 14.81 1.94
C PRO A 205 -2.79 14.12 0.64
N ILE A 206 -2.51 12.81 0.63
CA ILE A 206 -2.16 12.08 -0.59
C ILE A 206 -3.32 12.10 -1.61
N LEU A 207 -4.56 11.86 -1.16
CA LEU A 207 -5.75 11.92 -2.02
C LEU A 207 -6.03 13.33 -2.53
N SER A 208 -5.81 14.37 -1.71
CA SER A 208 -5.94 15.75 -2.16
C SER A 208 -4.92 16.10 -3.25
N VAL A 209 -3.68 15.63 -3.13
CA VAL A 209 -2.67 15.77 -4.21
C VAL A 209 -3.09 14.99 -5.46
N ALA A 210 -3.61 13.77 -5.31
CA ALA A 210 -4.15 12.98 -6.43
C ALA A 210 -5.24 13.76 -7.19
N TYR A 211 -6.13 14.43 -6.44
CA TYR A 211 -7.21 15.24 -6.99
C TYR A 211 -6.72 16.53 -7.67
N MET A 212 -5.65 17.16 -7.18
CA MET A 212 -5.02 18.30 -7.85
C MET A 212 -4.38 17.90 -9.18
N LEU A 213 -3.78 16.71 -9.24
CA LEU A 213 -3.12 16.18 -10.44
C LEU A 213 -4.11 15.50 -11.41
N ARG A 214 -5.43 15.61 -11.17
CA ARG A 214 -6.47 14.95 -11.95
C ARG A 214 -6.34 15.25 -13.45
N GLY A 215 -6.60 14.24 -14.27
CA GLY A 215 -6.41 14.28 -15.73
C GLY A 215 -5.00 13.91 -16.18
N GLY A 216 -4.01 13.88 -15.28
CA GLY A 216 -2.66 13.39 -15.54
C GLY A 216 -2.48 11.90 -15.20
N ARG A 217 -1.47 11.26 -15.81
CA ARG A 217 -1.08 9.86 -15.49
C ARG A 217 -0.64 9.70 -14.04
N LEU A 218 -0.03 10.74 -13.45
CA LEU A 218 0.42 10.75 -12.06
C LEU A 218 -0.72 10.72 -11.06
N ALA A 219 -1.94 11.18 -11.40
CA ALA A 219 -3.09 11.09 -10.49
C ALA A 219 -3.35 9.64 -10.06
N TRP A 220 -3.21 8.69 -10.99
CA TRP A 220 -3.48 7.27 -10.73
C TRP A 220 -2.46 6.63 -9.78
N VAL A 221 -1.22 7.10 -9.77
CA VAL A 221 -0.20 6.70 -8.80
C VAL A 221 -0.70 6.99 -7.38
N TRP A 222 -1.15 8.22 -7.18
CA TRP A 222 -1.57 8.72 -5.87
C TRP A 222 -2.93 8.17 -5.45
N TRP A 223 -3.84 7.92 -6.39
CA TRP A 223 -5.07 7.16 -6.10
C TRP A 223 -4.77 5.75 -5.63
N ALA A 224 -3.94 4.99 -6.35
CA ALA A 224 -3.56 3.64 -5.95
C ALA A 224 -2.89 3.63 -4.57
N MET A 225 -1.99 4.59 -4.31
CA MET A 225 -1.32 4.73 -3.02
C MET A 225 -2.27 5.14 -1.87
N GLY A 226 -3.19 6.07 -2.11
CA GLY A 226 -4.18 6.49 -1.13
C GLY A 226 -5.18 5.38 -0.81
N VAL A 227 -5.67 4.65 -1.82
CA VAL A 227 -6.55 3.49 -1.62
C VAL A 227 -5.80 2.35 -0.92
N SER A 228 -4.51 2.13 -1.23
CA SER A 228 -3.66 1.20 -0.48
C SER A 228 -3.66 1.54 1.02
N GLY A 229 -3.43 2.80 1.38
CA GLY A 229 -3.49 3.24 2.78
C GLY A 229 -4.86 3.04 3.42
N ALA A 230 -5.95 3.29 2.69
CA ALA A 230 -7.30 3.00 3.16
C ALA A 230 -7.56 1.50 3.39
N MET A 231 -7.02 0.61 2.55
CA MET A 231 -7.15 -0.85 2.77
C MET A 231 -6.48 -1.30 4.06
N TRP A 232 -5.34 -0.70 4.44
CA TRP A 232 -4.69 -0.95 5.73
C TRP A 232 -5.55 -0.49 6.90
N LEU A 233 -6.17 0.70 6.82
CA LEU A 233 -7.13 1.16 7.83
C LEU A 233 -8.23 0.14 8.09
N PHE A 234 -8.87 -0.37 7.03
CA PHE A 234 -9.96 -1.35 7.18
C PHE A 234 -9.44 -2.71 7.67
N TYR A 235 -8.24 -3.11 7.24
CA TYR A 235 -7.59 -4.31 7.75
C TYR A 235 -7.32 -4.21 9.26
N ASP A 236 -6.87 -3.07 9.78
CA ASP A 236 -6.61 -2.90 11.22
C ASP A 236 -7.91 -2.79 12.01
N ALA A 237 -8.93 -2.15 11.45
CA ALA A 237 -10.27 -2.09 12.02
C ALA A 237 -11.01 -3.44 11.98
N ARG A 238 -10.43 -4.51 11.41
CA ARG A 238 -11.14 -5.80 11.22
C ARG A 238 -11.76 -6.37 12.48
N GLY A 239 -11.10 -6.22 13.64
CA GLY A 239 -11.62 -6.71 14.92
C GLY A 239 -12.92 -6.01 15.34
N TRP A 240 -13.11 -4.75 14.92
CA TRP A 240 -14.30 -3.95 15.21
C TRP A 240 -15.36 -4.09 14.13
N LEU A 241 -14.93 -4.28 12.87
CA LEU A 241 -15.82 -4.45 11.73
C LEU A 241 -16.44 -5.83 11.66
N ALA A 242 -15.70 -6.87 12.07
CA ALA A 242 -16.16 -8.26 11.95
C ALA A 242 -17.49 -8.54 12.70
N PRO A 243 -17.71 -8.06 13.94
CA PRO A 243 -19.00 -8.24 14.63
C PRO A 243 -20.16 -7.46 14.01
N LEU A 244 -19.89 -6.51 13.12
CA LEU A 244 -20.93 -5.73 12.41
C LEU A 244 -21.40 -6.42 11.12
N LEU A 245 -20.69 -7.45 10.67
CA LEU A 245 -21.04 -8.23 9.49
C LEU A 245 -21.97 -9.39 9.89
N PRO A 246 -22.88 -9.81 8.99
CA PRO A 246 -23.73 -10.96 9.26
C PRO A 246 -22.89 -12.25 9.32
N GLY A 247 -23.23 -13.13 10.27
CA GLY A 247 -22.60 -14.44 10.43
C GLY A 247 -21.67 -14.51 11.64
N ASP A 248 -20.69 -15.41 11.57
CA ASP A 248 -19.68 -15.58 12.62
C ASP A 248 -18.61 -14.48 12.55
N ALA A 249 -18.30 -13.88 13.70
CA ALA A 249 -17.36 -12.77 13.78
C ALA A 249 -15.90 -13.22 13.53
N ALA A 250 -15.52 -14.45 13.90
CA ALA A 250 -14.17 -14.94 13.65
C ALA A 250 -13.95 -15.20 12.15
N GLN A 251 -14.91 -15.84 11.49
CA GLN A 251 -14.91 -16.03 10.03
C GLN A 251 -14.87 -14.68 9.30
N SER A 252 -15.68 -13.72 9.74
CA SER A 252 -15.69 -12.36 9.18
C SER A 252 -14.35 -11.65 9.33
N ALA A 253 -13.65 -11.83 10.46
CA ALA A 253 -12.32 -11.27 10.67
C ALA A 253 -11.28 -11.86 9.72
N GLU A 254 -11.35 -13.17 9.42
CA GLU A 254 -10.49 -13.83 8.45
C GLU A 254 -10.79 -13.40 7.00
N LEU A 255 -12.07 -13.15 6.65
CA LEU A 255 -12.41 -12.56 5.34
C LEU A 255 -11.85 -11.14 5.21
N LEU A 256 -11.97 -10.31 6.25
CA LEU A 256 -11.41 -8.95 6.28
C LEU A 256 -9.87 -8.95 6.24
N ARG A 257 -9.22 -10.06 6.65
CA ARG A 257 -7.76 -10.23 6.53
C ARG A 257 -7.26 -10.11 5.10
N THR A 258 -8.12 -10.39 4.11
CA THR A 258 -7.79 -10.27 2.68
C THR A 258 -7.45 -8.84 2.26
N LEU A 259 -7.96 -7.82 2.98
CA LEU A 259 -7.68 -6.41 2.72
C LEU A 259 -6.19 -6.05 2.81
N ARG A 260 -5.41 -6.79 3.61
CA ARG A 260 -3.95 -6.64 3.66
C ARG A 260 -3.32 -6.86 2.28
N THR A 261 -3.78 -7.87 1.55
CA THR A 261 -3.25 -8.17 0.21
C THR A 261 -3.69 -7.12 -0.82
N SER A 262 -4.88 -6.53 -0.64
CA SER A 262 -5.33 -5.35 -1.39
C SER A 262 -4.39 -4.17 -1.24
N GLY A 263 -4.01 -3.85 0.00
CA GLY A 263 -3.03 -2.79 0.27
C GLY A 263 -1.71 -3.04 -0.45
N LEU A 264 -1.14 -4.23 -0.32
CA LEU A 264 0.15 -4.58 -0.95
C LEU A 264 0.10 -4.54 -2.48
N VAL A 265 -0.94 -5.11 -3.10
CA VAL A 265 -1.08 -5.11 -4.57
C VAL A 265 -1.25 -3.68 -5.09
N LEU A 266 -2.05 -2.84 -4.42
CA LEU A 266 -2.25 -1.45 -4.80
C LEU A 266 -0.97 -0.61 -4.64
N LEU A 267 -0.16 -0.87 -3.62
CA LEU A 267 1.16 -0.26 -3.47
C LEU A 267 2.10 -0.65 -4.64
N GLY A 268 2.11 -1.94 -5.02
CA GLY A 268 2.83 -2.41 -6.20
C GLY A 268 2.36 -1.74 -7.49
N LEU A 269 1.03 -1.64 -7.66
CA LEU A 269 0.43 -0.92 -8.78
C LEU A 269 0.83 0.55 -8.81
N ALA A 270 0.81 1.25 -7.67
CA ALA A 270 1.23 2.65 -7.58
C ALA A 270 2.67 2.82 -8.09
N GLY A 271 3.59 1.94 -7.67
CA GLY A 271 4.96 1.99 -8.13
C GLY A 271 5.12 1.70 -9.63
N TRP A 272 4.36 0.73 -10.16
CA TRP A 272 4.33 0.47 -11.60
C TRP A 272 3.80 1.66 -12.40
N LEU A 273 2.70 2.26 -11.96
CA LEU A 273 2.13 3.46 -12.57
C LEU A 273 3.12 4.62 -12.55
N GLN A 274 3.89 4.80 -11.47
CA GLN A 274 4.93 5.82 -11.37
C GLN A 274 5.99 5.64 -12.45
N ARG A 275 6.52 4.41 -12.60
CA ARG A 275 7.48 4.09 -13.66
C ARG A 275 6.91 4.40 -15.04
N THR A 276 5.69 3.96 -15.32
CA THR A 276 5.09 4.16 -16.65
C THR A 276 4.81 5.64 -16.94
N ALA A 277 4.47 6.44 -15.93
CA ALA A 277 4.22 7.86 -16.06
C ALA A 277 5.48 8.66 -16.43
N LEU A 278 6.66 8.18 -16.01
CA LEU A 278 7.96 8.79 -16.31
C LEU A 278 8.61 8.27 -17.60
N ALA A 279 8.07 7.21 -18.20
CA ALA A 279 8.61 6.67 -19.44
C ALA A 279 8.57 7.73 -20.57
N PRO A 280 9.63 7.85 -21.39
CA PRO A 280 9.67 8.80 -22.50
C PRO A 280 8.43 8.64 -23.39
N ARG A 281 7.77 9.75 -23.71
CA ARG A 281 6.72 9.73 -24.74
C ARG A 281 7.41 9.56 -26.07
N GLN A 282 7.04 8.53 -26.82
CA GLN A 282 7.41 8.46 -28.24
C GLN A 282 6.92 9.74 -28.90
N ALA A 283 7.86 10.51 -29.45
CA ALA A 283 7.51 11.66 -30.26
C ALA A 283 6.60 11.16 -31.39
N PRO A 284 5.54 11.91 -31.75
CA PRO A 284 4.80 11.60 -32.96
C PRO A 284 5.81 11.41 -34.09
N ALA A 285 5.75 10.28 -34.80
CA ALA A 285 6.52 10.11 -36.02
C ALA A 285 6.31 11.38 -36.83
N ALA A 286 7.41 12.08 -37.16
CA ALA A 286 7.33 13.27 -38.00
C ALA A 286 6.48 12.88 -39.20
N GLY A 287 5.30 13.49 -39.33
CA GLY A 287 4.42 13.22 -40.46
C GLY A 287 5.25 13.42 -41.73
N PRO A 288 5.00 12.64 -42.80
CA PRO A 288 5.75 12.78 -44.04
C PRO A 288 5.80 14.26 -44.36
N GLU A 289 7.01 14.82 -44.37
CA GLU A 289 7.24 16.20 -44.80
C GLU A 289 6.48 16.31 -46.11
N VAL A 290 5.45 17.15 -46.11
CA VAL A 290 4.83 17.58 -47.36
C VAL A 290 5.97 18.30 -48.06
N GLN A 291 6.69 17.57 -48.92
CA GLN A 291 7.57 18.14 -49.91
C GLN A 291 6.67 18.99 -50.79
N THR A 292 6.47 20.24 -50.38
CA THR A 292 6.01 21.29 -51.25
C THR A 292 7.07 21.39 -52.32
N HIS A 293 6.85 20.68 -53.43
CA HIS A 293 7.53 20.90 -54.68
C HIS A 293 7.29 22.36 -55.06
N ALA A 294 8.21 23.22 -54.65
CA ALA A 294 8.48 24.47 -55.32
C ALA A 294 9.18 24.12 -56.65
N GLY A 295 8.43 23.59 -57.62
CA GLY A 295 8.75 23.75 -59.04
C GLY A 295 8.14 25.09 -59.46
N MET A 296 8.93 26.14 -59.61
CA MET A 296 9.75 26.50 -60.78
C MET A 296 8.91 26.84 -62.02
N SER A 297 9.11 28.10 -62.44
CA SER A 297 8.80 28.81 -63.69
C SER A 297 7.35 29.05 -64.06
#